data_AF-A0A939SSF3-F1
#
_entry.id   AF-A0A939SSF3-F1
#
_cell.length_a   1.000
_cell.length_b   1.000
_cell.length_c   1.000
_cell.angle_alpha   90.00
_cell.angle_beta   90.00
_cell.angle_gamma   90.00
#
_symmetry.space_group_name_H-M   'P 1'
#
loop_
_entity.id
_entity.type
_entity.pdbx_description
1 polymer ?
#
loop_
_entity_poly.entity_id
_entity_poly.type
_entity_poly.pdbx_seq_one_letter_code
_entity_poly.pdbx_strand_id
1 'polypeptide(L)'
;MLLEEKAKSSIFNYYKWQVYHQMVVTGSTYGYLVFWSAKETPLVFKLKINDKIINKVVTITKRFWNCVNNKTPPEFDVNKDIIYLNSDDVLKERNINPEDLISRTKS
;
A
#
# COMPACT_ATOMS: atom_id res chain seq x y z
N MET A 1 -8.15 -0.46 15.02
CA MET A 1 -7.25 0.69 15.34
C MET A 1 -5.84 0.17 15.63
N LEU A 2 -4.75 0.86 15.23
CA LEU A 2 -3.36 0.34 15.32
C LEU A 2 -2.95 -0.10 16.74
N LEU A 3 -3.33 0.65 17.76
CA LEU A 3 -2.97 0.37 19.16
C LEU A 3 -3.63 -0.89 19.71
N GLU A 4 -4.85 -1.17 19.26
CA GLU A 4 -5.63 -2.34 19.67
C GLU A 4 -5.25 -3.58 18.87
N GLU A 5 -5.11 -3.44 17.56
CA GLU A 5 -4.96 -4.57 16.63
C GLU A 5 -3.49 -4.90 16.33
N LYS A 6 -2.55 -3.97 16.60
CA LYS A 6 -1.11 -4.12 16.39
C LYS A 6 -0.80 -4.69 15.00
N ALA A 7 -0.24 -5.90 14.94
CA ALA A 7 0.13 -6.59 13.70
C ALA A 7 -1.06 -7.01 12.82
N LYS A 8 -2.29 -6.97 13.34
CA LYS A 8 -3.53 -7.24 12.59
C LYS A 8 -4.13 -5.98 11.96
N SER A 9 -3.65 -4.79 12.36
CA SER A 9 -4.21 -3.53 11.85
C SER A 9 -3.94 -3.35 10.35
N SER A 10 -4.89 -2.71 9.67
CA SER A 10 -4.72 -2.29 8.27
C SER A 10 -3.50 -1.40 8.08
N ILE A 11 -3.24 -0.51 9.05
CA ILE A 11 -2.10 0.41 9.09
C ILE A 11 -0.77 -0.36 9.11
N PHE A 12 -0.62 -1.33 10.02
CA PHE A 12 0.57 -2.17 10.06
C PHE A 12 0.77 -2.90 8.73
N ASN A 13 -0.30 -3.47 8.17
CA ASN A 13 -0.23 -4.19 6.90
C ASN A 13 0.20 -3.31 5.73
N TYR A 14 -0.19 -2.04 5.72
CA TYR A 14 0.23 -1.06 4.73
C TYR A 14 1.73 -0.75 4.83
N TYR A 15 2.20 -0.29 6.00
CA TYR A 15 3.60 0.12 6.20
C TYR A 15 4.59 -1.05 6.15
N LYS A 16 4.15 -2.25 6.53
CA LYS A 16 4.92 -3.49 6.39
C LYS A 16 5.50 -3.69 5.00
N TRP A 17 4.74 -3.39 3.94
CA TRP A 17 5.20 -3.58 2.57
C TRP A 17 6.30 -2.59 2.18
N GLN A 18 6.31 -1.38 2.75
CA GLN A 18 7.39 -0.42 2.54
C GLN A 18 8.71 -0.93 3.10
N VAL A 19 8.68 -1.48 4.33
CA VAL A 19 9.87 -2.08 4.95
C VAL A 19 10.36 -3.29 4.16
N TYR A 20 9.46 -4.18 3.72
CA TYR A 20 9.84 -5.31 2.88
C TYR A 20 10.46 -4.87 1.55
N HIS A 21 9.96 -3.82 0.92
CA HIS A 21 10.59 -3.28 -0.30
C HIS A 21 12.02 -2.80 -0.03
N GLN A 22 12.25 -2.03 1.04
CA GLN A 22 13.59 -1.59 1.43
C GLN A 22 14.53 -2.78 1.70
N MET A 23 14.03 -3.84 2.33
CA MET A 23 14.80 -5.05 2.59
C MET A 23 15.19 -5.78 1.30
N VAL A 24 14.28 -5.87 0.32
CA VAL A 24 14.58 -6.47 -1.00
C VAL A 24 15.65 -5.66 -1.73
N VAL A 25 15.58 -4.33 -1.68
CA VAL A 25 16.55 -3.45 -2.35
C VAL A 25 17.93 -3.51 -1.68
N THR A 26 17.98 -3.58 -0.35
CA THR A 26 19.24 -3.55 0.41
C THR A 26 19.85 -4.93 0.65
N GLY A 27 19.11 -6.01 0.39
CA GLY A 27 19.52 -7.38 0.71
C GLY A 27 19.47 -7.72 2.22
N SER A 28 18.84 -6.87 3.04
CA SER A 28 18.77 -7.07 4.49
C SER A 28 17.81 -8.19 4.87
N THR A 29 18.18 -9.02 5.86
CA THR A 29 17.40 -10.20 6.29
C THR A 29 16.32 -9.86 7.34
N TYR A 30 16.42 -8.70 7.99
CA TYR A 30 15.39 -8.18 8.89
C TYR A 30 15.30 -6.64 8.82
N GLY A 31 14.17 -6.10 9.25
CA GLY A 31 13.90 -4.68 9.37
C GLY A 31 13.02 -4.39 10.58
N TYR A 32 13.02 -3.14 11.07
CA TYR A 32 12.15 -2.72 12.16
C TYR A 32 11.10 -1.74 11.63
N LEU A 33 9.85 -1.97 12.02
CA LEU A 33 8.75 -1.04 11.84
C LEU A 33 8.37 -0.50 13.22
N VAL A 34 8.53 0.80 13.42
CA VAL A 34 8.29 1.46 14.71
C VAL A 34 7.18 2.48 14.56
N PHE A 35 6.16 2.38 15.41
CA PHE A 35 5.15 3.42 15.58
C PHE A 35 5.39 4.11 16.91
N TRP A 36 5.62 5.41 16.85
CA TRP A 36 5.90 6.25 18.01
C TRP A 36 4.82 7.29 18.18
N SER A 37 4.40 7.54 19.43
CA SER A 37 3.56 8.66 19.81
C SER A 37 4.10 9.25 21.11
N ALA A 38 3.90 10.55 21.34
CA ALA A 38 4.40 11.23 22.53
C ALA A 38 3.69 10.79 23.83
N LYS A 39 2.53 10.15 23.72
CA LYS A 39 1.66 9.80 24.86
C LYS A 39 1.72 8.32 25.24
N GLU A 40 2.19 7.46 24.33
CA GLU A 40 2.08 6.01 24.50
C GLU A 40 3.43 5.34 24.27
N THR A 41 3.57 4.14 24.81
CA THR A 41 4.76 3.32 24.59
C THR A 41 4.92 2.98 23.11
N PRO A 42 6.13 3.15 22.53
CA PRO A 42 6.35 2.85 21.12
C PRO A 42 6.05 1.38 20.79
N LEU A 43 5.35 1.16 19.68
CA LEU A 43 5.14 -0.19 19.14
C LEU A 43 6.28 -0.52 18.19
N VAL A 44 7.09 -1.50 18.57
CA VAL A 44 8.25 -1.96 17.78
C VAL A 44 7.96 -3.33 17.21
N PHE A 45 8.01 -3.46 15.89
CA PHE A 45 7.82 -4.71 15.18
C PHE A 45 9.08 -5.10 14.43
N LYS A 46 9.66 -6.26 14.75
CA LYS A 46 10.75 -6.85 13.98
C LYS A 46 10.18 -7.69 12.84
N LEU A 47 10.45 -7.29 11.61
CA LEU A 47 10.04 -7.97 10.40
C LEU A 47 11.20 -8.84 9.89
N LYS A 48 10.89 -10.09 9.52
CA LYS A 48 11.81 -10.98 8.83
C LYS A 48 11.32 -11.17 7.40
N ILE A 49 12.25 -11.20 6.46
CA ILE A 49 11.92 -11.50 5.07
C ILE A 49 12.14 -12.98 4.77
N ASN A 50 11.39 -13.50 3.81
CA ASN A 50 11.56 -14.84 3.27
C ASN A 50 11.35 -14.79 1.75
N ASP A 51 11.68 -15.88 1.07
CA ASP A 51 11.64 -15.96 -0.39
C ASP A 51 10.25 -15.68 -0.97
N LYS A 52 9.17 -16.06 -0.26
CA LYS A 52 7.79 -15.77 -0.69
C LYS A 52 7.52 -14.26 -0.74
N ILE A 53 8.04 -13.52 0.25
CA ILE A 53 7.90 -12.05 0.31
C ILE A 53 8.76 -11.40 -0.77
N ILE A 54 10.01 -11.85 -0.92
CA ILE A 54 10.93 -11.35 -1.96
C ILE A 54 10.29 -11.52 -3.34
N ASN A 55 9.85 -12.73 -3.67
CA ASN A 55 9.23 -13.05 -4.95
C ASN A 55 8.00 -12.19 -5.21
N LYS A 56 7.18 -11.95 -4.19
CA LYS A 56 5.99 -11.09 -4.32
C LYS A 56 6.36 -9.64 -4.60
N VAL A 57 7.30 -9.06 -3.85
CA VAL A 57 7.76 -7.67 -4.05
C VAL A 57 8.36 -7.51 -5.44
N VAL A 58 9.26 -8.41 -5.85
CA VAL A 58 9.90 -8.37 -7.17
C VAL A 58 8.88 -8.49 -8.29
N THR A 59 7.90 -9.39 -8.16
CA THR A 59 6.85 -9.58 -9.18
C THR A 59 6.01 -8.33 -9.35
N ILE A 60 5.54 -7.73 -8.25
CA ILE A 60 4.72 -6.51 -8.28
C ILE A 60 5.53 -5.34 -8.84
N THR A 61 6.79 -5.20 -8.44
CA THR A 61 7.66 -4.12 -8.91
C THR A 61 7.93 -4.25 -10.42
N LYS A 62 8.15 -5.48 -10.92
CA LYS A 62 8.28 -5.74 -12.37
C LYS A 62 6.99 -5.41 -13.13
N ARG A 63 5.81 -5.80 -12.60
CA ARG A 63 4.51 -5.44 -13.20
C ARG A 63 4.37 -3.92 -13.30
N PHE A 64 4.67 -3.21 -12.21
CA PHE A 64 4.63 -1.75 -12.19
C PHE A 64 5.61 -1.12 -13.19
N TRP A 65 6.86 -1.61 -13.25
CA TRP A 65 7.84 -1.13 -14.22
C TRP A 65 7.40 -1.33 -15.67
N ASN A 66 6.74 -2.45 -15.96
CA ASN A 66 6.17 -2.70 -17.28
C ASN A 66 5.05 -1.68 -17.63
N CYS A 67 4.20 -1.32 -16.68
CA CYS A 67 3.21 -0.25 -16.85
C CYS A 67 3.88 1.09 -17.20
N VAL A 68 4.94 1.45 -16.48
CA VAL A 68 5.72 2.68 -16.74
C VAL A 68 6.31 2.67 -18.15
N ASN A 69 6.99 1.58 -18.55
CA ASN A 69 7.63 1.49 -19.88
C ASN A 69 6.62 1.57 -21.03
N ASN A 70 5.43 1.00 -20.86
CA ASN A 70 4.39 0.98 -21.89
C ASN A 70 3.45 2.18 -21.83
N LYS A 71 3.68 3.13 -20.90
CA LYS A 71 2.78 4.27 -20.63
C LYS A 71 1.33 3.82 -20.38
N THR A 72 1.14 2.63 -19.82
CA THR A 72 -0.17 2.10 -19.45
C THR A 72 -0.33 2.18 -17.94
N PRO A 73 -1.39 2.80 -17.41
CA PRO A 73 -1.61 2.83 -15.98
C PRO A 73 -1.83 1.41 -15.44
N PRO A 74 -1.42 1.11 -14.20
CA PRO A 74 -1.85 -0.10 -13.53
C PRO A 74 -3.37 -0.11 -13.36
N GLU A 75 -3.92 -1.31 -13.24
CA GLU A 75 -5.35 -1.57 -13.03
C GLU A 75 -5.87 -0.82 -11.80
N PHE A 76 -6.97 -0.09 -11.97
CA PHE A 76 -7.61 0.67 -10.90
C PHE A 76 -8.37 -0.26 -9.96
N ASP A 77 -8.07 -0.22 -8.66
CA ASP A 77 -8.77 -0.98 -7.64
C ASP A 77 -9.77 -0.06 -6.94
N VAL A 78 -11.05 -0.18 -7.32
CA VAL A 78 -12.18 0.63 -6.79
C VAL A 78 -12.27 0.63 -5.27
N ASN A 79 -11.77 -0.43 -4.60
CA ASN A 79 -11.82 -0.54 -3.15
C ASN A 79 -10.61 0.11 -2.46
N LYS A 80 -9.47 0.24 -3.15
CA LYS A 80 -8.20 0.71 -2.56
C LYS A 80 -7.73 2.06 -3.07
N ASP A 81 -8.04 2.39 -4.31
CA ASP A 81 -7.61 3.62 -4.95
C ASP A 81 -8.57 4.75 -4.57
N ILE A 82 -8.03 5.80 -3.97
CA ILE A 82 -8.76 7.02 -3.63
C ILE A 82 -8.40 8.08 -4.66
N ILE A 83 -9.38 8.52 -5.44
CA ILE A 83 -9.23 9.63 -6.36
C ILE A 83 -9.51 10.92 -5.58
N TYR A 84 -8.48 11.70 -5.30
CA TYR A 84 -8.60 13.01 -4.63
C TYR A 84 -8.89 14.17 -5.61
N LEU A 85 -9.64 13.89 -6.69
CA LEU A 85 -9.87 14.86 -7.75
C LEU A 85 -11.37 14.94 -8.04
N ASN A 86 -11.98 16.06 -7.63
CA ASN A 86 -13.30 16.52 -8.10
C ASN A 86 -13.23 17.04 -9.56
N SER A 87 -12.36 16.50 -10.41
CA SER A 87 -12.30 16.89 -11.82
C SER A 87 -12.88 15.76 -12.65
N ASP A 88 -14.03 16.02 -13.27
CA ASP A 88 -14.80 15.10 -14.13
C ASP A 88 -13.95 14.43 -15.23
N ASP A 89 -12.80 15.01 -15.57
CA ASP A 89 -11.86 14.51 -16.57
C ASP A 89 -11.20 13.18 -16.18
N VAL A 90 -10.86 12.98 -14.88
CA VAL A 90 -10.18 11.76 -14.40
C VAL A 90 -11.12 10.55 -14.38
N LEU A 91 -12.40 10.78 -14.13
CA LEU A 91 -13.43 9.73 -14.11
C LEU A 91 -13.73 9.23 -15.52
N LYS A 92 -13.79 10.15 -16.49
CA LYS A 92 -14.01 9.84 -17.90
C LYS A 92 -12.84 9.08 -18.54
N GLU A 93 -11.60 9.48 -18.27
CA GLU A 93 -10.40 8.81 -18.81
C GLU A 93 -10.24 7.36 -18.31
N ARG A 94 -10.76 7.06 -17.11
CA ARG A 94 -10.65 5.73 -16.50
C ARG A 94 -11.92 4.89 -16.60
N ASN A 95 -12.95 5.39 -17.30
CA ASN A 95 -14.24 4.73 -17.47
C ASN A 95 -14.89 4.33 -16.12
N ILE A 96 -14.76 5.19 -15.10
CA ILE A 96 -15.29 4.97 -13.75
C ILE A 96 -16.63 5.69 -13.65
N ASN A 97 -17.69 4.98 -13.25
CA ASN A 97 -19.01 5.60 -13.05
C ASN A 97 -19.00 6.44 -11.74
N PRO A 98 -19.37 7.73 -11.78
CA PRO A 98 -19.41 8.59 -10.59
C PRO A 98 -20.26 8.03 -9.44
N GLU A 99 -21.30 7.23 -9.73
CA GLU A 99 -22.17 6.62 -8.72
C GLU A 99 -21.42 5.61 -7.83
N ASP A 100 -20.39 4.94 -8.34
CA ASP A 100 -19.57 3.99 -7.59
C ASP A 100 -18.78 4.69 -6.46
N LEU A 101 -18.47 5.97 -6.63
CA LEU A 101 -17.70 6.79 -5.68
C LEU A 101 -18.59 7.43 -4.59
N ILE A 102 -19.84 7.75 -4.93
CA ILE A 102 -20.81 8.40 -4.02
C ILE A 102 -21.26 7.46 -2.88
N SER A 103 -21.22 6.14 -3.12
CA SER A 103 -21.53 5.13 -2.10
C SER A 103 -20.58 5.14 -0.88
N ARG A 104 -19.40 5.76 -1.00
CA ARG A 104 -18.35 5.75 0.04
C ARG A 104 -18.32 6.99 0.94
N THR A 105 -19.02 8.07 0.58
CA THR A 105 -19.03 9.33 1.38
C THR A 105 -20.10 9.35 2.48
N LYS A 106 -20.95 8.31 2.54
CA LYS A 106 -21.94 8.12 3.60
C LYS A 106 -21.61 6.87 4.44
N SER A 107 -20.54 6.92 5.23
CA SER A 107 -20.32 6.02 6.37
C SER A 107 -19.34 6.62 7.36
#